data_AF-A0A6P6WY04-F1
#
_entry.id   AF-A0A6P6WY04-F1
#
_cell.length_a   1.000
_cell.length_b   1.000
_cell.length_c   1.000
_cell.angle_alpha   90.00
_cell.angle_beta   90.00
_cell.angle_gamma   90.00
#
_symmetry.space_group_name_H-M   'P 1'
#
loop_
_entity.id
_entity.type
_entity.pdbx_description
1 polymer ?
#
loop_
_entity_poly.entity_id
_entity_poly.type
_entity_poly.pdbx_seq_one_letter_code
_entity_poly.pdbx_strand_id
1 'polypeptide(L)'
;MWASVIGILGNIQDDATTSDNRGMARGLIDRMNDYEFVFALHLMKYLLGITNDLSLVLQQRDQNIVQAMSLIDTMKSQLQDFREEGCQIILDEVNNFCELNMIPVIDMEDSIAIRGNARRSRRGQTITNFHHYRVEIFCEVVDLIIQEMNNRFSEVSTELLSCITCLDPKSSFSQFNVQKLLRLADLYPEDFSSNDYLYLESQL
;
A
#
# COMPACT_ATOMS: atom_id res chain seq x y z
N MET A 1 -23.44 -0.98 1.32
CA MET A 1 -23.00 -0.31 0.07
C MET A 1 -22.98 -1.29 -1.10
N TRP A 2 -22.37 -2.49 -0.97
CA TRP A 2 -22.31 -3.51 -2.03
C TRP A 2 -23.65 -3.82 -2.70
N ALA A 3 -24.65 -4.29 -1.93
CA ALA A 3 -25.98 -4.61 -2.45
C ALA A 3 -26.67 -3.41 -3.14
N SER A 4 -26.42 -2.19 -2.65
CA SER A 4 -26.96 -0.97 -3.26
C SER A 4 -26.33 -0.70 -4.63
N VAL A 5 -25.03 -0.92 -4.79
CA VAL A 5 -24.32 -0.75 -6.08
C VAL A 5 -24.80 -1.81 -7.08
N ILE A 6 -24.88 -3.08 -6.67
CA ILE A 6 -25.42 -4.16 -7.51
C ILE A 6 -26.87 -3.85 -7.92
N GLY A 7 -27.70 -3.36 -6.99
CA GLY A 7 -29.08 -2.98 -7.30
C GLY A 7 -29.18 -1.83 -8.30
N ILE A 8 -28.35 -0.79 -8.16
CA ILE A 8 -28.30 0.32 -9.12
C ILE A 8 -27.85 -0.17 -10.50
N LEU A 9 -26.83 -1.03 -10.57
CA LEU A 9 -26.37 -1.60 -11.84
C LEU A 9 -27.45 -2.50 -12.47
N GLY A 10 -28.20 -3.25 -11.66
CA GLY A 10 -29.35 -4.05 -12.13
C GLY A 10 -30.43 -3.16 -12.76
N ASN A 11 -30.80 -2.06 -12.09
CA ASN A 11 -31.74 -1.10 -12.64
C ASN A 11 -31.24 -0.50 -13.96
N ILE A 12 -29.94 -0.14 -14.05
CA ILE A 12 -29.36 0.38 -15.30
C ILE A 12 -29.41 -0.70 -16.40
N GLN A 13 -29.14 -1.95 -16.08
CA GLN A 13 -29.22 -3.06 -17.03
C GLN A 13 -30.65 -3.21 -17.60
N ASP A 14 -31.66 -3.13 -16.74
CA ASP A 14 -33.06 -3.31 -17.10
C ASP A 14 -33.64 -2.08 -17.83
N ASP A 15 -33.33 -0.87 -17.35
CA ASP A 15 -33.92 0.39 -17.83
C ASP A 15 -33.11 1.05 -18.96
N ALA A 16 -31.89 0.58 -19.27
CA ALA A 16 -31.06 1.19 -20.30
C ALA A 16 -31.72 1.12 -21.69
N THR A 17 -31.80 2.28 -22.33
CA THR A 17 -32.30 2.44 -23.71
C THR A 17 -31.28 1.99 -24.76
N THR A 18 -29.98 2.06 -24.45
CA THR A 18 -28.90 1.61 -25.32
C THR A 18 -28.40 0.22 -24.91
N SER A 19 -28.14 -0.63 -25.91
CA SER A 19 -27.55 -1.96 -25.68
C SER A 19 -26.16 -1.89 -25.04
N ASP A 20 -25.44 -0.79 -25.29
CA ASP A 20 -24.11 -0.55 -24.75
C ASP A 20 -24.15 -0.37 -23.22
N ASN A 21 -24.99 0.54 -22.72
CA ASN A 21 -25.16 0.77 -21.28
C ASN A 21 -25.63 -0.49 -20.54
N ARG A 22 -26.55 -1.26 -21.17
CA ARG A 22 -27.01 -2.55 -20.65
C ARG A 22 -25.86 -3.56 -20.54
N GLY A 23 -25.05 -3.68 -21.59
CA GLY A 23 -23.89 -4.56 -21.61
C GLY A 23 -22.83 -4.18 -20.58
N MET A 24 -22.57 -2.88 -20.42
CA MET A 24 -21.64 -2.35 -19.42
C MET A 24 -22.11 -2.65 -18.00
N ALA A 25 -23.37 -2.38 -17.68
CA ALA A 25 -23.92 -2.63 -16.35
C ALA A 25 -23.85 -4.11 -15.97
N ARG A 26 -24.23 -5.00 -16.90
CA ARG A 26 -24.08 -6.44 -16.72
C ARG A 26 -22.63 -6.85 -16.50
N GLY A 27 -21.70 -6.36 -17.35
CA GLY A 27 -20.28 -6.68 -17.22
C GLY A 27 -19.67 -6.21 -15.90
N LEU A 28 -20.14 -5.08 -15.34
CA LEU A 28 -19.74 -4.62 -14.02
C LEU A 28 -20.29 -5.51 -12.90
N ILE A 29 -21.55 -5.94 -12.99
CA ILE A 29 -22.13 -6.91 -12.05
C ILE A 29 -21.33 -8.22 -12.07
N ASP A 30 -21.05 -8.75 -13.26
CA ASP A 30 -20.30 -9.99 -13.42
C ASP A 30 -18.89 -9.87 -12.81
N ARG A 31 -18.20 -8.73 -13.00
CA ARG A 31 -16.89 -8.46 -12.38
C ARG A 31 -16.97 -8.26 -10.88
N MET A 32 -17.99 -7.58 -10.38
CA MET A 32 -18.15 -7.38 -8.93
C MET A 32 -18.38 -8.72 -8.24
N ASN A 33 -19.14 -9.63 -8.85
CA ASN A 33 -19.39 -10.97 -8.35
C ASN A 33 -18.28 -11.98 -8.70
N ASP A 34 -17.10 -11.50 -9.05
CA ASP A 34 -15.92 -12.34 -9.26
C ASP A 34 -15.06 -12.38 -7.98
N TYR A 35 -14.61 -13.57 -7.60
CA TYR A 35 -13.83 -13.76 -6.39
C TYR A 35 -12.49 -13.00 -6.43
N GLU A 36 -11.82 -12.97 -7.59
CA GLU A 36 -10.54 -12.27 -7.77
C GLU A 36 -10.72 -10.75 -7.56
N PHE A 37 -11.85 -10.19 -8.02
CA PHE A 37 -12.20 -8.81 -7.75
C PHE A 37 -12.45 -8.52 -6.28
N VAL A 38 -13.22 -9.38 -5.58
CA VAL A 38 -13.47 -9.23 -4.14
C VAL A 38 -12.16 -9.32 -3.35
N PHE A 39 -11.27 -10.23 -3.74
CA PHE A 39 -9.94 -10.37 -3.16
C PHE A 39 -9.11 -9.10 -3.33
N ALA A 40 -9.03 -8.57 -4.55
CA ALA A 40 -8.32 -7.33 -4.85
C ALA A 40 -8.90 -6.15 -4.05
N LEU A 41 -10.22 -6.08 -3.91
CA LEU A 41 -10.89 -5.02 -3.14
C LEU A 41 -10.50 -5.07 -1.66
N HIS A 42 -10.51 -6.24 -1.02
CA HIS A 42 -10.12 -6.40 0.39
C HIS A 42 -8.63 -6.11 0.59
N LEU A 43 -7.78 -6.61 -0.31
CA LEU A 43 -6.35 -6.35 -0.30
C LEU A 43 -6.07 -4.84 -0.38
N MET A 44 -6.68 -4.15 -1.35
CA MET A 44 -6.52 -2.70 -1.51
C MET A 44 -7.06 -1.93 -0.31
N LYS A 45 -8.20 -2.33 0.26
CA LYS A 45 -8.75 -1.71 1.47
C LYS A 45 -7.75 -1.77 2.63
N TYR A 46 -7.10 -2.91 2.83
CA TYR A 46 -6.13 -3.08 3.91
C TYR A 46 -4.86 -2.25 3.67
N LEU A 47 -4.31 -2.30 2.47
CA LEU A 47 -3.11 -1.55 2.09
C LEU A 47 -3.31 -0.03 2.14
N LEU A 48 -4.47 0.44 1.67
CA LEU A 48 -4.85 1.85 1.81
C LEU A 48 -5.06 2.22 3.28
N GLY A 49 -5.58 1.30 4.10
CA GLY A 49 -5.70 1.48 5.54
C GLY A 49 -4.36 1.73 6.22
N ILE A 50 -3.35 0.89 5.97
CA ILE A 50 -2.00 1.05 6.52
C ILE A 50 -1.38 2.40 6.10
N THR A 51 -1.53 2.77 4.83
CA THR A 51 -0.89 3.98 4.29
C THR A 51 -1.65 5.28 4.59
N ASN A 52 -2.89 5.19 5.10
CA ASN A 52 -3.78 6.33 5.28
C ASN A 52 -3.29 7.33 6.33
N ASP A 53 -2.79 6.85 7.48
CA ASP A 53 -2.38 7.75 8.57
C ASP A 53 -1.23 8.67 8.15
N LEU A 54 -0.23 8.09 7.48
CA LEU A 54 0.86 8.87 6.89
C LEU A 54 0.34 9.82 5.81
N SER A 55 -0.57 9.35 4.95
CA SER A 55 -1.17 10.18 3.90
C SER A 55 -1.88 11.40 4.48
N LEU A 56 -2.65 11.24 5.55
CA LEU A 56 -3.36 12.31 6.23
C LEU A 56 -2.38 13.34 6.81
N VAL A 57 -1.33 12.90 7.50
CA VAL A 57 -0.33 13.82 8.08
C VAL A 57 0.42 14.59 6.99
N LEU A 58 0.77 13.95 5.88
CA LEU A 58 1.48 14.61 4.77
C LEU A 58 0.60 15.63 4.03
N GLN A 59 -0.72 15.47 4.07
CA GLN A 59 -1.69 16.37 3.42
C GLN A 59 -2.16 17.52 4.32
N GLN A 60 -1.78 17.55 5.61
CA GLN A 60 -2.12 18.65 6.50
C GLN A 60 -1.41 19.95 6.08
N ARG A 61 -2.09 21.09 6.28
CA ARG A 61 -1.51 22.41 5.99
C ARG A 61 -0.27 22.70 6.84
N ASP A 62 -0.32 22.34 8.11
CA ASP A 62 0.77 22.51 9.05
C ASP A 62 1.53 21.21 9.22
N GLN A 63 2.30 20.83 8.18
CA GLN A 63 3.05 19.57 8.18
C GLN A 63 3.91 19.44 9.45
N ASN A 64 3.68 18.36 10.19
CA ASN A 64 4.49 17.97 11.33
C ASN A 64 5.47 16.89 10.88
N ILE A 65 6.66 17.32 10.46
CA ILE A 65 7.70 16.43 9.92
C ILE A 65 8.09 15.37 10.97
N VAL A 66 8.18 15.74 12.24
CA VAL A 66 8.48 14.79 13.34
C VAL A 66 7.45 13.67 13.38
N GLN A 67 6.16 14.02 13.33
CA GLN A 67 5.08 13.03 13.33
C GLN A 67 5.11 12.18 12.06
N ALA A 68 5.32 12.79 10.89
CA ALA A 68 5.42 12.08 9.63
C ALA A 68 6.55 11.03 9.65
N MET A 69 7.71 11.39 10.22
CA MET A 69 8.85 10.47 10.39
C MET A 69 8.47 9.23 11.20
N SER A 70 7.83 9.41 12.36
CA SER A 70 7.39 8.28 13.18
C SER A 70 6.36 7.37 12.47
N LEU A 71 5.51 7.97 11.63
CA LEU A 71 4.51 7.23 10.86
C LEU A 71 5.10 6.49 9.67
N ILE A 72 6.22 6.96 9.09
CA ILE A 72 6.92 6.24 8.02
C ILE A 72 7.43 4.90 8.56
N ASP A 73 8.09 4.89 9.71
CA ASP A 73 8.63 3.66 10.31
C ASP A 73 7.50 2.70 10.72
N THR A 74 6.44 3.24 11.31
CA THR A 74 5.24 2.47 11.69
C THR A 74 4.59 1.82 10.46
N MET A 75 4.38 2.60 9.40
CA MET A 75 3.80 2.12 8.14
C MET A 75 4.65 1.04 7.49
N LYS A 76 5.99 1.21 7.45
CA LYS A 76 6.91 0.21 6.91
C LYS A 76 6.84 -1.10 7.69
N SER A 77 6.82 -1.03 9.03
CA SER A 77 6.67 -2.22 9.88
C SER A 77 5.35 -2.94 9.60
N GLN A 78 4.24 -2.20 9.59
CA GLN A 78 2.91 -2.76 9.35
C GLN A 78 2.78 -3.43 7.98
N LEU A 79 3.41 -2.88 6.94
CA LEU A 79 3.42 -3.51 5.61
C LEU A 79 4.20 -4.84 5.62
N GLN A 80 5.31 -4.92 6.36
CA GLN A 80 6.08 -6.17 6.49
C GLN A 80 5.31 -7.21 7.29
N ASP A 81 4.73 -6.84 8.43
CA ASP A 81 3.90 -7.73 9.23
C ASP A 81 2.72 -8.27 8.40
N PHE A 82 2.08 -7.39 7.63
CA PHE A 82 1.01 -7.77 6.73
C PHE A 82 1.48 -8.73 5.63
N ARG A 83 2.66 -8.51 5.05
CA ARG A 83 3.25 -9.41 4.05
C ARG A 83 3.45 -10.83 4.59
N GLU A 84 3.89 -10.96 5.83
CA GLU A 84 4.23 -12.25 6.44
C GLU A 84 2.99 -13.02 6.90
N GLU A 85 2.05 -12.33 7.55
CA GLU A 85 0.94 -12.96 8.30
C GLU A 85 -0.45 -12.63 7.73
N GLY A 86 -0.56 -11.60 6.88
CA GLY A 86 -1.83 -11.03 6.44
C GLY A 86 -2.60 -11.83 5.38
N CYS A 87 -1.95 -12.73 4.66
CA CYS A 87 -2.58 -13.44 3.54
C CYS A 87 -3.79 -14.27 3.99
N GLN A 88 -3.68 -15.01 5.10
CA GLN A 88 -4.78 -15.85 5.58
C GLN A 88 -5.96 -14.99 6.05
N ILE A 89 -5.67 -13.88 6.72
CA ILE A 89 -6.69 -12.92 7.20
C ILE A 89 -7.53 -12.41 6.01
N ILE A 90 -6.87 -12.00 4.92
CA ILE A 90 -7.57 -11.54 3.71
C ILE A 90 -8.40 -12.67 3.09
N LEU A 91 -7.87 -13.89 3.01
CA LEU A 91 -8.62 -15.03 2.46
C LEU A 91 -9.87 -15.34 3.29
N ASP A 92 -9.77 -15.33 4.62
CA ASP A 92 -10.90 -15.57 5.51
C ASP A 92 -11.95 -14.47 5.41
N GLU A 93 -11.54 -13.20 5.36
CA GLU A 93 -12.45 -12.07 5.15
C GLU A 93 -13.16 -12.14 3.79
N VAL A 94 -12.44 -12.50 2.73
CA VAL A 94 -12.98 -12.63 1.37
C VAL A 94 -13.97 -13.78 1.29
N ASN A 95 -13.66 -14.94 1.88
CA ASN A 95 -14.58 -16.08 1.93
C ASN A 95 -15.88 -15.71 2.65
N ASN A 96 -15.77 -15.12 3.84
CA ASN A 96 -16.94 -14.65 4.60
C ASN A 96 -17.77 -13.63 3.80
N PHE A 97 -17.10 -12.69 3.12
CA PHE A 97 -17.78 -11.73 2.27
C PHE A 97 -18.50 -12.39 1.10
N CYS A 98 -17.84 -13.34 0.42
CA CYS A 98 -18.41 -14.05 -0.72
C CYS A 98 -19.64 -14.86 -0.32
N GLU A 99 -19.58 -15.60 0.79
CA GLU A 99 -20.72 -16.34 1.33
C GLU A 99 -21.91 -15.43 1.63
N LEU A 100 -21.67 -14.29 2.31
CA LEU A 100 -22.72 -13.32 2.64
C LEU A 100 -23.38 -12.68 1.41
N ASN A 101 -22.66 -12.57 0.30
CA ASN A 101 -23.15 -11.95 -0.93
C ASN A 101 -23.53 -12.97 -2.02
N MET A 102 -23.56 -14.28 -1.69
CA MET A 102 -23.85 -15.37 -2.62
C MET A 102 -22.91 -15.42 -3.83
N ILE A 103 -21.66 -14.99 -3.64
CA ILE A 103 -20.59 -15.10 -4.62
C ILE A 103 -19.94 -16.48 -4.46
N PRO A 104 -19.70 -17.23 -5.55
CA PRO A 104 -19.05 -18.54 -5.47
C PRO A 104 -17.68 -18.45 -4.80
N VAL A 105 -17.50 -19.18 -3.69
CA VAL A 105 -16.21 -19.34 -3.02
C VAL A 105 -15.35 -20.31 -3.83
N ILE A 106 -14.06 -20.02 -3.91
CA ILE A 106 -13.07 -20.84 -4.61
C ILE A 106 -12.45 -21.84 -3.65
N ASP A 107 -12.34 -23.10 -4.09
CA ASP A 107 -11.52 -24.10 -3.40
C ASP A 107 -10.03 -23.80 -3.59
N MET A 108 -9.31 -23.62 -2.49
CA MET A 108 -7.89 -23.27 -2.49
C MET A 108 -6.98 -24.42 -2.92
N GLU A 109 -7.45 -25.66 -2.82
CA GLU A 109 -6.72 -26.87 -3.22
C GLU A 109 -6.88 -27.17 -4.71
N ASP A 110 -7.92 -26.60 -5.35
CA ASP A 110 -8.18 -26.80 -6.77
C ASP A 110 -7.04 -26.29 -7.64
N SER A 111 -6.77 -27.08 -8.69
CA SER A 111 -5.73 -26.79 -9.68
C SER A 111 -6.29 -25.96 -10.84
N ILE A 112 -5.68 -24.80 -11.07
CA ILE A 112 -5.96 -23.94 -12.23
C ILE A 112 -4.82 -23.98 -13.24
N ALA A 113 -5.15 -23.74 -14.50
CA ALA A 113 -4.15 -23.56 -15.54
C ALA A 113 -3.39 -22.25 -15.32
N ILE A 114 -2.07 -22.29 -15.47
CA ILE A 114 -1.20 -21.10 -15.36
C ILE A 114 -1.64 -20.06 -16.40
N ARG A 115 -2.21 -18.93 -15.94
CA ARG A 115 -2.59 -17.79 -16.79
C ARG A 115 -1.34 -17.00 -17.23
N GLY A 116 -1.41 -16.33 -18.38
CA GLY A 116 -0.34 -15.43 -18.84
C GLY A 116 0.91 -16.09 -19.43
N ASN A 117 1.05 -17.42 -19.36
CA ASN A 117 2.22 -18.12 -19.88
C ASN A 117 1.84 -19.24 -20.88
N ALA A 118 1.60 -18.85 -22.13
CA ALA A 118 1.10 -19.75 -23.19
C ALA A 118 1.97 -21.01 -23.37
N ARG A 119 3.27 -20.95 -23.08
CA ARG A 119 4.18 -22.11 -23.14
C ARG A 119 3.95 -23.11 -22.01
N ARG A 120 3.65 -22.65 -20.79
CA ARG A 120 3.40 -23.51 -19.62
C ARG A 120 1.98 -24.08 -19.63
N SER A 121 1.01 -23.27 -20.04
CA SER A 121 -0.37 -23.70 -20.28
C SER A 121 -0.44 -24.80 -21.35
N ARG A 122 0.29 -24.67 -22.48
CA ARG A 122 0.41 -25.73 -23.51
C ARG A 122 1.09 -27.01 -23.03
N ARG A 123 1.85 -26.97 -21.92
CA ARG A 123 2.49 -28.13 -21.29
C ARG A 123 1.63 -28.76 -20.19
N GLY A 124 0.41 -28.27 -19.97
CA GLY A 124 -0.50 -28.80 -18.95
C GLY A 124 -0.05 -28.53 -17.52
N GLN A 125 0.82 -27.54 -17.28
CA GLN A 125 1.20 -27.17 -15.92
C GLN A 125 0.06 -26.43 -15.24
N THR A 126 -0.31 -26.89 -14.04
CA THR A 126 -1.30 -26.29 -13.16
C THR A 126 -0.64 -25.75 -11.90
N ILE A 127 -1.29 -24.76 -11.28
CA ILE A 127 -0.97 -24.25 -9.96
C ILE A 127 -2.23 -24.32 -9.10
N THR A 128 -2.09 -24.35 -7.77
CA THR A 128 -3.25 -24.29 -6.88
C THR A 128 -3.82 -22.87 -6.84
N ASN A 129 -5.11 -22.72 -6.58
CA ASN A 129 -5.72 -21.42 -6.31
C ASN A 129 -5.02 -20.71 -5.16
N PHE A 130 -4.62 -21.43 -4.11
CA PHE A 130 -3.83 -20.86 -3.02
C PHE A 130 -2.54 -20.21 -3.51
N HIS A 131 -1.79 -20.87 -4.40
CA HIS A 131 -0.56 -20.31 -4.97
C HIS A 131 -0.84 -19.04 -5.78
N HIS A 132 -1.89 -19.06 -6.61
CA HIS A 132 -2.28 -17.90 -7.40
C HIS A 132 -2.61 -16.68 -6.52
N TYR A 133 -3.49 -16.84 -5.53
CA TYR A 133 -3.88 -15.72 -4.67
C TYR A 133 -2.76 -15.25 -3.74
N ARG A 134 -2.04 -16.18 -3.11
CA ARG A 134 -0.97 -15.82 -2.18
C ARG A 134 0.27 -15.28 -2.88
N VAL A 135 0.75 -15.96 -3.91
CA VAL A 135 2.05 -15.63 -4.51
C VAL A 135 1.88 -14.66 -5.66
N GLU A 136 1.00 -14.94 -6.62
CA GLU A 136 0.89 -14.13 -7.84
C GLU A 136 0.13 -12.81 -7.66
N ILE A 137 -0.76 -12.72 -6.66
CA ILE A 137 -1.53 -11.50 -6.38
C ILE A 137 -1.05 -10.84 -5.08
N PHE A 138 -1.21 -11.52 -3.94
CA PHE A 138 -0.97 -10.91 -2.63
C PHE A 138 0.48 -10.47 -2.44
N CYS A 139 1.45 -11.38 -2.56
CA CYS A 139 2.86 -11.05 -2.39
C CYS A 139 3.31 -9.98 -3.40
N GLU A 140 2.97 -10.14 -4.69
CA GLU A 140 3.37 -9.18 -5.73
C GLU A 140 2.86 -7.75 -5.44
N VAL A 141 1.59 -7.60 -5.05
CA VAL A 141 1.01 -6.29 -4.75
C VAL A 141 1.60 -5.69 -3.48
N VAL A 142 1.76 -6.47 -2.42
CA VAL A 142 2.33 -6.00 -1.15
C VAL A 142 3.80 -5.61 -1.34
N ASP A 143 4.57 -6.43 -2.05
CA ASP A 143 5.99 -6.18 -2.36
C ASP A 143 6.16 -4.93 -3.20
N LEU A 144 5.28 -4.71 -4.18
CA LEU A 144 5.29 -3.48 -4.96
C LEU A 144 5.06 -2.25 -4.08
N ILE A 145 4.08 -2.28 -3.18
CA ILE A 145 3.83 -1.14 -2.28
C ILE A 145 5.00 -0.92 -1.33
N ILE A 146 5.56 -1.98 -0.75
CA ILE A 146 6.75 -1.88 0.11
C ILE A 146 7.91 -1.24 -0.66
N GLN A 147 8.16 -1.69 -1.89
CA GLN A 147 9.21 -1.14 -2.73
C GLN A 147 8.98 0.34 -3.03
N GLU A 148 7.77 0.73 -3.44
CA GLU A 148 7.44 2.12 -3.73
C GLU A 148 7.55 3.02 -2.48
N MET A 149 7.14 2.52 -1.31
CA MET A 149 7.30 3.24 -0.05
C MET A 149 8.77 3.41 0.35
N ASN A 150 9.60 2.39 0.14
CA ASN A 150 11.03 2.48 0.40
C ASN A 150 11.75 3.39 -0.59
N ASN A 151 11.33 3.42 -1.85
CA ASN A 151 11.87 4.34 -2.85
C ASN A 151 11.51 5.79 -2.53
N ARG A 152 10.26 6.04 -2.12
CA ARG A 152 9.77 7.39 -1.78
C ARG A 152 10.34 7.92 -0.47
N PHE A 153 10.47 7.04 0.52
CA PHE A 153 11.01 7.36 1.85
C PHE A 153 12.31 6.58 2.09
N SER A 154 13.30 6.88 1.26
CA SER A 154 14.62 6.25 1.34
C SER A 154 15.35 6.66 2.62
N GLU A 155 16.29 5.82 3.08
CA GLU A 155 17.07 6.05 4.29
C GLU A 155 17.69 7.46 4.32
N VAL A 156 18.27 7.90 3.20
CA VAL A 156 18.87 9.24 3.06
C VAL A 156 17.83 10.35 3.22
N SER A 157 16.66 10.22 2.60
CA SER A 157 15.60 11.22 2.72
C SER A 157 15.04 11.30 4.14
N THR A 158 14.90 10.15 4.81
CA THR A 158 14.46 10.04 6.20
C THR A 158 15.52 10.56 7.18
N GLU A 159 16.80 10.32 6.90
CA GLU A 159 17.93 10.82 7.70
C GLU A 159 18.02 12.35 7.63
N LEU A 160 17.92 12.92 6.42
CA LEU A 160 17.90 14.36 6.23
C LEU A 160 16.73 15.02 6.99
N LEU A 161 15.52 14.47 6.87
CA LEU A 161 14.36 14.99 7.58
C LEU A 161 14.51 14.84 9.10
N SER A 162 15.05 13.71 9.58
CA SER A 162 15.37 13.47 11.00
C SER A 162 16.38 14.46 11.57
N CYS A 163 17.36 14.88 10.75
CA CYS A 163 18.32 15.90 11.12
C CYS A 163 17.65 17.29 11.17
N ILE A 164 16.81 17.64 10.18
CA ILE A 164 16.07 18.91 10.16
C ILE A 164 15.14 19.06 11.37
N THR A 165 14.65 17.98 11.97
CA THR A 165 13.79 18.11 13.15
C THR A 165 14.47 18.80 14.34
N CYS A 166 15.81 18.81 14.39
CA CYS A 166 16.54 19.54 15.44
C CYS A 166 16.39 21.07 15.33
N LEU A 167 15.96 21.56 14.15
CA LEU A 167 15.72 22.97 13.85
C LEU A 167 14.24 23.36 13.96
N ASP A 168 13.36 22.51 14.50
CA ASP A 168 11.94 22.82 14.64
C ASP A 168 11.68 23.88 15.73
N PRO A 169 11.21 25.09 15.37
CA PRO A 169 10.95 26.15 16.35
C PRO A 169 9.64 25.92 17.13
N LYS A 170 8.73 25.04 16.67
CA LYS A 170 7.37 24.87 17.23
C LYS A 170 7.36 24.48 18.71
N SER A 171 8.43 23.85 19.20
CA SER A 171 8.62 23.47 20.60
C SER A 171 9.84 24.16 21.24
N SER A 172 10.18 25.37 20.81
CA SER A 172 11.38 26.10 21.28
C SER A 172 12.66 25.28 21.11
N PHE A 173 12.81 24.60 19.97
CA PHE A 173 13.95 23.73 19.67
C PHE A 173 14.17 22.60 20.68
N SER A 174 13.09 22.04 21.26
CA SER A 174 13.20 20.94 22.24
C SER A 174 13.89 19.68 21.69
N GLN A 175 13.95 19.52 20.36
CA GLN A 175 14.62 18.41 19.68
C GLN A 175 16.05 18.76 19.21
N PHE A 176 16.57 19.93 19.60
CA PHE A 176 17.89 20.36 19.23
C PHE A 176 18.95 19.34 19.66
N ASN A 177 19.84 19.00 18.73
CA ASN A 177 20.90 18.04 18.95
C ASN A 177 22.08 18.41 18.04
N VAL A 178 23.23 18.73 18.65
CA VAL A 178 24.44 19.14 17.94
C VAL A 178 24.91 18.07 16.96
N GLN A 179 24.85 16.79 17.33
CA GLN A 179 25.26 15.69 16.45
C GLN A 179 24.38 15.58 15.22
N LYS A 180 23.05 15.79 15.37
CA LYS A 180 22.14 15.83 14.20
C LYS A 180 22.45 16.99 13.27
N LEU A 181 22.85 18.14 13.82
CA LEU A 181 23.21 19.30 13.01
C LEU A 181 24.54 19.09 12.27
N LEU A 182 25.54 18.53 12.94
CA LEU A 182 26.81 18.16 12.30
C LEU A 182 26.59 17.09 11.22
N ARG A 183 25.73 16.11 11.49
CA ARG A 183 25.32 15.12 10.51
C ARG A 183 24.60 15.73 9.31
N LEU A 184 23.83 16.80 9.52
CA LEU A 184 23.22 17.55 8.42
C LEU A 184 24.28 18.22 7.54
N ALA A 185 25.33 18.80 8.13
CA ALA A 185 26.46 19.33 7.37
C ALA A 185 27.18 18.22 6.58
N ASP A 186 27.38 17.01 7.16
CA ASP A 186 28.00 15.86 6.48
C ASP A 186 27.27 15.44 5.19
N LEU A 187 25.96 15.66 5.12
CA LEU A 187 25.16 15.37 3.93
C LEU A 187 25.42 16.34 2.76
N TYR A 188 26.11 17.46 3.01
CA TYR A 188 26.44 18.50 2.03
C TYR A 188 27.97 18.75 1.97
N PRO A 189 28.77 17.77 1.54
CA PRO A 189 30.24 17.85 1.59
C PRO A 189 30.83 18.93 0.66
N GLU A 190 30.08 19.38 -0.36
CA GLU A 190 30.49 20.47 -1.25
C GLU A 190 30.29 21.85 -0.63
N ASP A 191 29.40 21.97 0.37
CA ASP A 191 29.03 23.25 0.98
C ASP A 191 29.80 23.53 2.30
N PHE A 192 30.39 22.50 2.93
CA PHE A 192 31.11 22.62 4.20
C PHE A 192 32.55 22.12 4.11
N SER A 193 33.51 22.98 4.43
CA SER A 193 34.92 22.59 4.58
C SER A 193 35.19 22.04 5.99
N SER A 194 36.28 21.28 6.18
CA SER A 194 36.66 20.75 7.51
C SER A 194 36.83 21.84 8.59
N ASN A 195 37.16 23.07 8.19
CA ASN A 195 37.23 24.21 9.11
C ASN A 195 35.84 24.71 9.51
N ASP A 196 34.86 24.64 8.61
CA ASP A 196 33.48 25.05 8.89
C ASP A 196 32.82 24.10 9.90
N TYR A 197 33.16 22.80 9.87
CA TYR A 197 32.70 21.83 10.88
C TYR A 197 33.22 22.15 12.29
N LEU A 198 34.53 22.41 12.41
CA LEU A 198 35.16 22.78 13.69
C LEU A 198 34.58 24.10 14.21
N TYR A 199 34.28 25.03 13.30
CA TYR A 199 33.61 26.28 13.65
C TYR A 199 32.18 26.03 14.12
N LEU A 200 31.38 25.23 13.40
CA LEU A 200 30.02 24.85 13.80
C LEU A 200 30.00 24.22 15.20
N GLU A 201 30.87 23.25 15.47
CA GLU A 201 30.93 22.60 16.79
C GLU A 201 31.28 23.59 17.92
N SER A 202 32.05 24.63 17.62
CA SER A 202 32.41 25.67 18.60
C SER A 202 31.33 26.74 18.85
N GLN A 203 30.34 26.86 17.96
CA GLN A 203 29.30 27.91 18.01
C GLN A 203 27.97 27.45 18.62
N LEU A 204 27.76 26.14 18.76
CA LEU A 204 26.52 25.51 19.23
C LEU A 204 26.60 25.19 20.73
#